data_AF-A0A0D9PHB1-F1
#
_entry.id   AF-A0A0D9PHB1-F1
#
_cell.length_a   1.000
_cell.length_b   1.000
_cell.length_c   1.000
_cell.angle_alpha   90.00
_cell.angle_beta   90.00
_cell.angle_gamma   90.00
#
_symmetry.space_group_name_H-M   'P 1'
#
loop_
_entity.id
_entity.type
_entity.pdbx_description
1 polymer ?
#
loop_
_entity_poly.entity_id
_entity_poly.type
_entity_poly.pdbx_seq_one_letter_code
_entity_poly.pdbx_strand_id
1 'polypeptide(L)'
;MASAYSVYHGASNGSPYTITAMGRWSCLNKTLPPADKIKALHVYDFDNTLFKTPLPNPALWAGQTIGLLATQEAFTNGGWWHDNRILAATGEGLEKEEPRAWDGWWNEKIVQLVELTIKQPDALCVLLTGRSEKGFSELVKRMVAAKGLDFDIVCLKPPVSPTNQRFQNTMHFKQLFLNALMETYKGATEIRVYEDRPKHTNGFREFFSEYNRRQNASPTRGPIDAEVIQVADTSTTLDPVMEVAEVQHMIKLHNNSIMRQPMHLRPNRLQIKKTVFFTSYMINSEDSKKLMKLVQLPSGLAGNELKIHANNILICPRPCPSSILDKVGGMGSKMLWEVTGTACYDNSIWAACVRPVPSTAAYHTDNPVPLVVLALRKGARPVDAGRIEHWQPLAAGQSFVFETTVGEKVILRVEDEDPRKDEYESLFANRHPKRKHVGDDGWVANSTHGQYGGRNESRGFHSGSRGGGRGRANPSRGFRGGARGAGRGGGRGRGAGYHYRSLDDVEPKNQQTGYGQPVGYDDAHQHLNQPQSQAPPTGPKASLGRGGSYQGRGAGRGGGRGGGRPMGGGQAANNTDLQNYY
;
A
#
# COMPACT_ATOMS: atom_id res chain seq x y z
N MET A 1 21.10 -55.88 -21.20
CA MET A 1 21.58 -54.72 -20.42
C MET A 1 21.75 -53.54 -21.38
N ALA A 2 20.64 -52.85 -21.68
CA ALA A 2 20.60 -51.78 -22.67
C ALA A 2 20.96 -50.46 -22.00
N SER A 3 22.02 -49.83 -22.50
CA SER A 3 22.51 -48.52 -22.05
C SER A 3 21.95 -47.41 -22.93
N ALA A 4 21.77 -46.27 -22.27
CA ALA A 4 21.40 -44.95 -22.75
C ALA A 4 22.14 -44.48 -24.01
N TYR A 5 21.54 -43.46 -24.64
CA TYR A 5 21.87 -42.74 -25.88
C TYR A 5 20.99 -43.07 -27.09
N SER A 6 19.75 -42.59 -27.04
CA SER A 6 18.97 -42.23 -28.23
C SER A 6 17.83 -41.32 -27.78
N VAL A 7 17.53 -40.16 -28.35
CA VAL A 7 18.12 -39.33 -29.39
C VAL A 7 17.44 -37.96 -29.11
N TYR A 8 18.23 -36.89 -29.10
CA TYR A 8 17.73 -35.53 -29.29
C TYR A 8 17.05 -35.46 -30.67
N HIS A 9 15.78 -35.83 -30.77
CA HIS A 9 14.97 -35.49 -31.92
C HIS A 9 14.38 -34.12 -31.67
N GLY A 10 14.90 -33.12 -32.40
CA GLY A 10 14.34 -31.79 -32.45
C GLY A 10 12.85 -31.87 -32.68
N ALA A 11 12.09 -31.24 -31.77
CA ALA A 11 10.68 -31.02 -31.98
C ALA A 11 10.51 -30.33 -33.34
N SER A 12 9.76 -30.96 -34.23
CA SER A 12 9.37 -30.43 -35.53
C SER A 12 8.97 -28.95 -35.42
N ASN A 13 9.38 -28.13 -36.40
CA ASN A 13 8.98 -26.74 -36.64
C ASN A 13 7.46 -26.57 -36.84
N GLY A 14 6.63 -27.01 -35.89
CA GLY A 14 5.21 -26.70 -35.81
C GLY A 14 5.02 -25.33 -35.18
N SER A 15 3.94 -24.64 -35.56
CA SER A 15 3.53 -23.39 -34.91
C SER A 15 3.52 -23.56 -33.38
N PRO A 16 4.13 -22.66 -32.59
CA PRO A 16 4.06 -22.74 -31.13
C PRO A 16 2.64 -22.49 -30.60
N TYR A 17 1.72 -22.01 -31.44
CA TYR A 17 0.34 -21.69 -31.12
C TYR A 17 -0.58 -22.83 -31.58
N THR A 18 -0.78 -23.81 -30.70
CA THR A 18 -1.70 -24.94 -30.88
C THR A 18 -2.51 -25.13 -29.60
N ILE A 19 -3.68 -25.78 -29.70
CA ILE A 19 -4.52 -26.11 -28.54
C ILE A 19 -3.73 -26.92 -27.50
N THR A 20 -2.93 -27.89 -27.94
CA THR A 20 -2.06 -28.68 -27.06
C THR A 20 -1.01 -27.83 -26.35
N ALA A 21 -0.38 -26.89 -27.05
CA ALA A 21 0.57 -25.96 -26.43
C ALA A 21 -0.13 -24.99 -25.47
N MET A 22 -1.35 -24.56 -25.79
CA MET A 22 -2.19 -23.74 -24.92
C MET A 22 -2.54 -24.44 -23.61
N GLY A 23 -2.86 -25.74 -23.67
CA GLY A 23 -3.12 -26.56 -22.49
C GLY A 23 -1.98 -26.54 -21.46
N ARG A 24 -0.72 -26.35 -21.89
CA ARG A 24 0.45 -26.28 -21.00
C ARG A 24 0.51 -25.00 -20.16
N TRP A 25 -0.29 -23.98 -20.48
CA TRP A 25 -0.43 -22.79 -19.64
C TRP A 25 -1.44 -22.99 -18.51
N SER A 26 -2.27 -24.04 -18.57
CA SER A 26 -3.27 -24.30 -17.56
C SER A 26 -2.79 -25.31 -16.54
N CYS A 27 -3.13 -25.08 -15.27
CA CYS A 27 -2.99 -26.10 -14.22
C CYS A 27 -4.16 -27.10 -14.20
N LEU A 28 -5.18 -26.90 -15.05
CA LEU A 28 -6.26 -27.87 -15.26
C LEU A 28 -5.83 -28.94 -16.26
N ASN A 29 -6.27 -30.18 -15.99
CA ASN A 29 -6.19 -31.26 -16.96
C ASN A 29 -7.53 -31.39 -17.72
N LYS A 30 -7.97 -30.29 -18.37
CA LYS A 30 -9.23 -30.20 -19.13
C LYS A 30 -8.91 -30.19 -20.63
N THR A 31 -9.70 -30.91 -21.42
CA THR A 31 -9.62 -30.81 -22.88
C THR A 31 -10.16 -29.46 -23.32
N LEU A 32 -9.31 -28.67 -23.98
CA LEU A 32 -9.68 -27.35 -24.46
C LEU A 32 -10.58 -27.41 -25.70
N PRO A 33 -11.50 -26.44 -25.88
CA PRO A 33 -12.41 -26.42 -27.02
C PRO A 33 -11.66 -26.24 -28.35
N PRO A 34 -12.20 -26.77 -29.47
CA PRO A 34 -11.63 -26.56 -30.80
C PRO A 34 -11.50 -25.07 -31.16
N ALA A 35 -10.37 -24.68 -31.73
CA ALA A 35 -10.01 -23.28 -31.95
C ALA A 35 -10.93 -22.55 -32.95
N ASP A 36 -11.55 -23.29 -33.87
CA ASP A 36 -12.50 -22.79 -34.88
C ASP A 36 -13.88 -22.43 -34.29
N LYS A 37 -14.23 -23.05 -33.16
CA LYS A 37 -15.52 -22.83 -32.46
C LYS A 37 -15.53 -21.60 -31.57
N ILE A 38 -14.37 -21.13 -31.12
CA ILE A 38 -14.28 -19.99 -30.21
C ILE A 38 -14.23 -18.67 -31.00
N LYS A 39 -15.14 -17.76 -30.63
CA LYS A 39 -15.31 -16.41 -31.19
C LYS A 39 -15.02 -15.30 -30.18
N ALA A 40 -15.09 -15.58 -28.88
CA ALA A 40 -14.82 -14.62 -27.82
C ALA A 40 -13.82 -15.17 -26.78
N LEU A 41 -12.99 -14.28 -26.22
CA LEU A 41 -12.06 -14.61 -25.13
C LEU A 41 -12.40 -13.78 -23.90
N HIS A 42 -12.75 -14.41 -22.78
CA HIS A 42 -13.00 -13.69 -21.53
C HIS A 42 -11.97 -14.10 -20.48
N VAL A 43 -11.21 -13.11 -20.02
CA VAL A 43 -10.08 -13.30 -19.10
C VAL A 43 -10.36 -12.55 -17.81
N TYR A 44 -10.37 -13.28 -16.70
CA TYR A 44 -10.65 -12.76 -15.36
C TYR A 44 -9.38 -12.86 -14.51
N ASP A 45 -8.86 -11.73 -14.03
CA ASP A 45 -7.85 -11.79 -12.98
C ASP A 45 -8.43 -12.37 -11.69
N PHE A 46 -7.60 -13.05 -10.91
CA PHE A 46 -8.03 -13.64 -9.65
C PHE A 46 -8.03 -12.62 -8.50
N ASP A 47 -6.85 -12.11 -8.14
CA ASP A 47 -6.62 -11.38 -6.90
C ASP A 47 -7.26 -10.00 -6.95
N ASN A 48 -8.17 -9.72 -6.01
CA ASN A 48 -8.96 -8.49 -5.87
C ASN A 48 -9.85 -8.12 -7.06
N THR A 49 -9.86 -8.94 -8.11
CA THR A 49 -10.78 -8.88 -9.25
C THR A 49 -11.94 -9.85 -9.05
N LEU A 50 -11.67 -11.16 -9.13
CA LEU A 50 -12.67 -12.22 -8.94
C LEU A 50 -12.83 -12.58 -7.45
N PHE A 51 -11.71 -12.65 -6.72
CA PHE A 51 -11.66 -13.04 -5.31
C PHE A 51 -11.07 -11.92 -4.46
N LYS A 52 -11.66 -11.64 -3.29
CA LYS A 52 -11.21 -10.59 -2.35
C LYS A 52 -10.01 -11.08 -1.53
N THR A 53 -8.88 -11.23 -2.20
CA THR A 53 -7.64 -11.64 -1.54
C THR A 53 -7.28 -10.64 -0.42
N PRO A 54 -7.04 -11.13 0.82
CA PRO A 54 -6.67 -10.24 1.92
C PRO A 54 -5.38 -9.47 1.66
N LEU A 55 -5.38 -8.19 2.00
CA LEU A 55 -4.20 -7.32 2.09
C LEU A 55 -3.67 -7.28 3.53
N PRO A 56 -2.37 -7.01 3.74
CA PRO A 56 -1.85 -6.75 5.08
C PRO A 56 -2.59 -5.59 5.74
N ASN A 57 -2.99 -5.76 6.99
CA ASN A 57 -3.82 -4.81 7.72
C ASN A 57 -3.02 -3.59 8.19
N PRO A 58 -3.31 -2.37 7.66
CA PRO A 58 -2.60 -1.15 8.06
C PRO A 58 -2.94 -0.67 9.47
N ALA A 59 -4.00 -1.19 10.08
CA ALA A 59 -4.30 -0.93 11.49
C ALA A 59 -3.45 -1.79 12.43
N LEU A 60 -2.89 -2.90 11.95
CA LEU A 60 -2.03 -3.80 12.74
C LEU A 60 -0.56 -3.55 12.48
N TRP A 61 -0.15 -3.40 11.23
CA TRP A 61 1.26 -3.37 10.85
C TRP A 61 1.76 -1.98 10.49
N ALA A 62 2.98 -1.67 10.91
CA ALA A 62 3.68 -0.47 10.47
C ALA A 62 3.88 -0.49 8.95
N GLY A 63 3.85 0.68 8.31
CA GLY A 63 3.97 0.76 6.84
C GLY A 63 5.24 0.13 6.29
N GLN A 64 6.35 0.19 7.03
CA GLN A 64 7.60 -0.50 6.68
C GLN A 64 7.44 -2.03 6.71
N THR A 65 6.70 -2.55 7.68
CA THR A 65 6.37 -3.97 7.78
C THR A 65 5.43 -4.43 6.68
N ILE A 66 4.46 -3.61 6.28
CA ILE A 66 3.63 -3.91 5.10
C ILE A 66 4.50 -4.03 3.85
N GLY A 67 5.44 -3.11 3.64
CA GLY A 67 6.40 -3.19 2.54
C GLY A 67 7.29 -4.43 2.61
N LEU A 68 7.75 -4.80 3.81
CA LEU A 68 8.52 -6.02 4.04
C LEU A 68 7.70 -7.28 3.71
N LEU A 69 6.47 -7.37 4.22
CA LEU A 69 5.53 -8.48 3.97
C LEU A 69 5.22 -8.60 2.48
N ALA A 70 5.06 -7.49 1.77
CA ALA A 70 4.80 -7.50 0.33
C ALA A 70 6.01 -7.99 -0.48
N THR A 71 7.25 -7.92 0.03
CA THR A 71 8.47 -8.22 -0.73
C THR A 71 8.73 -9.73 -0.79
N GLN A 72 8.81 -10.29 -2.00
CA GLN A 72 9.06 -11.72 -2.19
C GLN A 72 10.37 -12.21 -1.53
N GLU A 73 11.48 -11.48 -1.70
CA GLU A 73 12.80 -11.91 -1.20
C GLU A 73 13.02 -11.68 0.29
N ALA A 74 12.10 -10.97 0.97
CA ALA A 74 12.23 -10.68 2.40
C ALA A 74 12.11 -11.94 3.27
N PHE A 75 11.34 -12.93 2.80
CA PHE A 75 11.13 -14.19 3.50
C PHE A 75 11.57 -15.37 2.62
N THR A 76 12.12 -16.43 3.21
CA THR A 76 12.58 -17.60 2.43
C THR A 76 11.42 -18.34 1.73
N ASN A 77 10.19 -18.09 2.18
CA ASN A 77 8.94 -18.63 1.65
C ASN A 77 8.15 -17.63 0.77
N GLY A 78 8.71 -16.45 0.48
CA GLY A 78 8.17 -15.58 -0.57
C GLY A 78 7.27 -14.42 -0.13
N GLY A 79 7.14 -14.10 1.15
CA GLY A 79 6.29 -12.98 1.60
C GLY A 79 4.79 -13.20 1.36
N TRP A 80 3.99 -12.14 1.49
CA TRP A 80 2.52 -12.17 1.56
C TRP A 80 1.85 -12.77 0.32
N TRP A 81 2.28 -12.34 -0.88
CA TRP A 81 1.66 -12.75 -2.14
C TRP A 81 2.11 -14.13 -2.63
N HIS A 82 3.19 -14.67 -2.07
CA HIS A 82 3.77 -15.93 -2.53
C HIS A 82 3.67 -17.06 -1.49
N ASP A 83 3.14 -16.75 -0.31
CA ASP A 83 2.80 -17.72 0.70
C ASP A 83 1.34 -18.16 0.56
N ASN A 84 1.11 -19.44 0.21
CA ASN A 84 -0.23 -19.95 0.00
C ASN A 84 -1.07 -20.04 1.29
N ARG A 85 -0.42 -20.04 2.46
CA ARG A 85 -1.10 -20.08 3.75
C ARG A 85 -1.87 -18.81 4.03
N ILE A 86 -1.37 -17.66 3.56
CA ILE A 86 -2.07 -16.38 3.67
C ILE A 86 -3.39 -16.42 2.91
N LEU A 87 -3.39 -16.91 1.67
CA LEU A 87 -4.63 -17.08 0.91
C LEU A 87 -5.53 -18.14 1.54
N ALA A 88 -4.97 -19.25 2.03
CA ALA A 88 -5.71 -20.32 2.69
C ALA A 88 -6.34 -19.89 4.04
N ALA A 89 -5.76 -18.90 4.71
CA ALA A 89 -6.25 -18.35 5.97
C ALA A 89 -7.43 -17.36 5.79
N THR A 90 -7.82 -17.06 4.55
CA THR A 90 -8.98 -16.22 4.25
C THR A 90 -10.23 -16.71 4.99
N GLY A 91 -11.06 -15.79 5.47
CA GLY A 91 -12.24 -16.11 6.28
C GLY A 91 -11.85 -16.70 7.63
N GLU A 92 -12.45 -17.84 7.98
CA GLU A 92 -12.08 -18.61 9.16
C GLU A 92 -11.06 -19.73 8.85
N GLY A 93 -10.41 -19.65 7.68
CA GLY A 93 -9.42 -20.62 7.21
C GLY A 93 -10.00 -21.74 6.35
N LEU A 94 -9.10 -22.39 5.61
CA LEU A 94 -9.38 -23.35 4.54
C LEU A 94 -10.42 -24.42 4.90
N GLU A 95 -10.29 -25.06 6.06
CA GLU A 95 -11.17 -26.18 6.46
C GLU A 95 -12.64 -25.76 6.61
N LYS A 96 -12.88 -24.53 7.06
CA LYS A 96 -14.23 -24.00 7.26
C LYS A 96 -14.76 -23.27 6.03
N GLU A 97 -13.89 -22.59 5.29
CA GLU A 97 -14.30 -21.82 4.12
C GLU A 97 -14.55 -22.67 2.88
N GLU A 98 -13.81 -23.76 2.67
CA GLU A 98 -13.99 -24.59 1.47
C GLU A 98 -15.40 -25.18 1.35
N PRO A 99 -16.01 -25.78 2.40
CA PRO A 99 -17.40 -26.25 2.33
C PRO A 99 -18.42 -25.12 2.10
N ARG A 100 -18.06 -23.89 2.47
CA ARG A 100 -18.87 -22.68 2.26
C ARG A 100 -18.55 -21.98 0.94
N ALA A 101 -17.65 -22.54 0.15
CA ALA A 101 -17.12 -21.95 -1.06
C ALA A 101 -16.63 -20.49 -0.85
N TRP A 102 -16.04 -20.18 0.31
CA TRP A 102 -15.61 -18.82 0.68
C TRP A 102 -16.71 -17.77 0.47
N ASP A 103 -17.93 -18.05 0.92
CA ASP A 103 -19.05 -17.12 0.76
C ASP A 103 -18.74 -15.72 1.33
N GLY A 104 -19.17 -14.68 0.61
CA GLY A 104 -18.84 -13.28 0.93
C GLY A 104 -17.45 -12.80 0.49
N TRP A 105 -16.53 -13.71 0.13
CA TRP A 105 -15.18 -13.36 -0.34
C TRP A 105 -15.04 -13.26 -1.86
N TRP A 106 -16.07 -13.62 -2.61
CA TRP A 106 -16.10 -13.42 -4.05
C TRP A 106 -16.63 -12.03 -4.42
N ASN A 107 -16.17 -11.52 -5.56
CA ASN A 107 -16.83 -10.40 -6.22
C ASN A 107 -18.01 -10.95 -7.04
N GLU A 108 -19.20 -10.98 -6.44
CA GLU A 108 -20.38 -11.62 -7.03
C GLU A 108 -20.77 -11.04 -8.40
N LYS A 109 -20.44 -9.78 -8.68
CA LYS A 109 -20.65 -9.21 -10.03
C LYS A 109 -19.73 -9.85 -11.07
N ILE A 110 -18.49 -10.12 -10.72
CA ILE A 110 -17.54 -10.79 -11.62
C ILE A 110 -17.86 -12.28 -11.72
N VAL A 111 -18.29 -12.93 -10.63
CA VAL A 111 -18.81 -14.31 -10.66
C VAL A 111 -19.95 -14.45 -11.67
N GLN A 112 -20.93 -13.54 -11.66
CA GLN A 112 -22.03 -13.55 -12.64
C GLN A 112 -21.53 -13.45 -14.08
N LEU A 113 -20.48 -12.65 -14.34
CA LEU A 113 -19.88 -12.57 -15.68
C LEU A 113 -19.16 -13.86 -16.08
N VAL A 114 -18.48 -14.52 -15.14
CA VAL A 114 -17.87 -15.84 -15.35
C VAL A 114 -18.96 -16.86 -15.68
N GLU A 115 -20.06 -16.91 -14.94
CA GLU A 115 -21.18 -17.83 -15.20
C GLU A 115 -21.84 -17.60 -16.56
N LEU A 116 -21.99 -16.33 -16.97
CA LEU A 116 -22.48 -15.99 -18.31
C LEU A 116 -21.52 -16.47 -19.40
N THR A 117 -20.21 -16.35 -19.17
CA THR A 117 -19.18 -16.87 -20.08
C THR A 117 -19.24 -18.39 -20.19
N ILE A 118 -19.37 -19.10 -19.07
CA ILE A 118 -19.47 -20.58 -19.05
C ILE A 118 -20.68 -21.06 -19.88
N LYS A 119 -21.77 -20.29 -19.88
CA LYS A 119 -22.99 -20.59 -20.67
C LYS A 119 -22.85 -20.24 -22.15
N GLN A 120 -21.82 -19.50 -22.54
CA GLN A 120 -21.59 -19.07 -23.91
C GLN A 120 -20.70 -20.09 -24.65
N PRO A 121 -21.26 -20.91 -25.56
CA PRO A 121 -20.54 -22.06 -26.15
C PRO A 121 -19.41 -21.66 -27.11
N ASP A 122 -19.39 -20.41 -27.58
CA ASP A 122 -18.36 -19.85 -28.45
C ASP A 122 -17.40 -18.89 -27.71
N ALA A 123 -17.45 -18.83 -26.38
CA ALA A 123 -16.48 -18.09 -25.57
C ALA A 123 -15.53 -19.04 -24.84
N LEU A 124 -14.27 -18.63 -24.71
CA LEU A 124 -13.30 -19.29 -23.84
C LEU A 124 -13.24 -18.59 -22.49
N CYS A 125 -13.52 -19.33 -21.41
CA CYS A 125 -13.50 -18.82 -20.04
C CYS A 125 -12.13 -19.03 -19.39
N VAL A 126 -11.43 -17.94 -19.07
CA VAL A 126 -10.05 -17.99 -18.56
C VAL A 126 -9.94 -17.28 -17.21
N LEU A 127 -9.39 -17.99 -16.22
CA LEU A 127 -8.85 -17.40 -15.00
C LEU A 127 -7.35 -17.16 -15.18
N LEU A 128 -6.88 -15.97 -14.82
CA LEU A 128 -5.47 -15.59 -14.91
C LEU A 128 -4.99 -15.01 -13.57
N THR A 129 -3.81 -15.38 -13.09
CA THR A 129 -3.21 -14.76 -11.90
C THR A 129 -1.70 -14.73 -11.97
N GLY A 130 -1.11 -13.70 -11.34
CA GLY A 130 0.34 -13.60 -11.15
C GLY A 130 0.90 -14.57 -10.10
N ARG A 131 0.06 -15.25 -9.33
CA ARG A 131 0.49 -16.23 -8.32
C ARG A 131 1.24 -17.40 -8.95
N SER A 132 2.22 -17.93 -8.22
CA SER A 132 3.06 -19.02 -8.72
C SER A 132 2.28 -20.32 -8.83
N GLU A 133 2.40 -21.00 -9.98
CA GLU A 133 1.71 -22.27 -10.20
C GLU A 133 2.10 -23.31 -9.15
N LYS A 134 3.41 -23.47 -8.91
CA LYS A 134 3.95 -24.44 -7.95
C LYS A 134 3.41 -24.27 -6.52
N GLY A 135 3.10 -23.04 -6.11
CA GLY A 135 2.65 -22.74 -4.75
C GLY A 135 1.13 -22.77 -4.58
N PHE A 136 0.37 -22.45 -5.64
CA PHE A 136 -1.04 -22.09 -5.52
C PHE A 136 -1.99 -22.91 -6.37
N SER A 137 -1.52 -23.73 -7.31
CA SER A 137 -2.39 -24.45 -8.26
C SER A 137 -3.44 -25.30 -7.54
N GLU A 138 -3.06 -26.09 -6.54
CA GLU A 138 -3.99 -26.92 -5.78
C GLU A 138 -5.03 -26.10 -5.02
N LEU A 139 -4.61 -25.01 -4.36
CA LEU A 139 -5.52 -24.17 -3.59
C LEU A 139 -6.52 -23.43 -4.51
N VAL A 140 -6.04 -22.79 -5.57
CA VAL A 140 -6.89 -22.04 -6.49
C VAL A 140 -7.89 -22.97 -7.19
N LYS A 141 -7.46 -24.17 -7.61
CA LYS A 141 -8.37 -25.19 -8.18
C LYS A 141 -9.50 -25.56 -7.22
N ARG A 142 -9.18 -25.80 -5.94
CA ARG A 142 -10.18 -26.10 -4.91
C ARG A 142 -11.15 -24.94 -4.70
N MET A 143 -10.64 -23.71 -4.66
CA MET A 143 -11.47 -22.50 -4.49
C MET A 143 -12.49 -22.33 -5.62
N VAL A 144 -12.05 -22.40 -6.88
CA VAL A 144 -12.96 -22.25 -8.02
C VAL A 144 -13.92 -23.43 -8.16
N ALA A 145 -13.47 -24.65 -7.85
CA ALA A 145 -14.32 -25.84 -7.86
C ALA A 145 -15.41 -25.77 -6.78
N ALA A 146 -15.07 -25.35 -5.56
CA ALA A 146 -16.03 -25.17 -4.48
C ALA A 146 -17.11 -24.14 -4.82
N LYS A 147 -16.73 -23.04 -5.51
CA LYS A 147 -17.67 -22.03 -6.00
C LYS A 147 -18.45 -22.46 -7.26
N GLY A 148 -18.11 -23.59 -7.87
CA GLY A 148 -18.76 -24.09 -9.08
C GLY A 148 -18.37 -23.35 -10.38
N LEU A 149 -17.21 -22.69 -10.39
CA LEU A 149 -16.72 -21.93 -11.54
C LEU A 149 -15.88 -22.83 -12.47
N ASP A 150 -16.53 -23.39 -13.49
CA ASP A 150 -15.89 -24.28 -14.48
C ASP A 150 -15.15 -23.50 -15.58
N PHE A 151 -13.97 -22.97 -15.24
CA PHE A 151 -13.08 -22.34 -16.22
C PHE A 151 -12.53 -23.36 -17.24
N ASP A 152 -12.32 -22.93 -18.48
CA ASP A 152 -11.61 -23.73 -19.49
C ASP A 152 -10.11 -23.75 -19.23
N ILE A 153 -9.58 -22.60 -18.80
CA ILE A 153 -8.17 -22.41 -18.46
C ILE A 153 -8.08 -21.73 -17.10
N VAL A 154 -7.37 -22.36 -16.16
CA VAL A 154 -6.85 -21.70 -14.95
C VAL A 154 -5.34 -21.52 -15.14
N CYS A 155 -4.92 -20.29 -15.38
CA CYS A 155 -3.54 -19.92 -15.69
C CYS A 155 -2.89 -19.20 -14.49
N LEU A 156 -2.01 -19.92 -13.80
CA LEU A 156 -1.09 -19.36 -12.81
C LEU A 156 0.28 -19.13 -13.46
N LYS A 157 1.13 -18.32 -12.84
CA LYS A 157 2.49 -18.02 -13.35
C LYS A 157 3.40 -19.25 -13.22
N PRO A 158 3.80 -19.91 -14.33
CA PRO A 158 4.78 -20.99 -14.25
C PRO A 158 6.19 -20.42 -14.01
N PRO A 159 7.19 -21.25 -13.67
CA PRO A 159 8.57 -20.80 -13.54
C PRO A 159 9.16 -20.22 -14.85
N VAL A 160 8.75 -20.78 -15.98
CA VAL A 160 9.12 -20.38 -17.35
C VAL A 160 7.92 -20.59 -18.27
N SER A 161 7.88 -19.90 -19.41
CA SER A 161 6.85 -20.15 -20.43
C SER A 161 6.96 -21.58 -20.99
N PRO A 162 5.92 -22.10 -21.68
CA PRO A 162 6.02 -23.38 -22.41
C PRO A 162 7.10 -23.39 -23.50
N THR A 163 7.61 -22.23 -23.91
CA THR A 163 8.74 -22.05 -24.81
C THR A 163 10.07 -21.79 -24.09
N ASN A 164 10.12 -22.05 -22.77
CA ASN A 164 11.28 -21.90 -21.89
C ASN A 164 11.81 -20.46 -21.73
N GLN A 165 10.97 -19.46 -21.94
CA GLN A 165 11.29 -18.05 -21.71
C GLN A 165 11.08 -17.69 -20.24
N ARG A 166 12.03 -16.96 -19.65
CA ARG A 166 11.86 -16.38 -18.30
C ARG A 166 10.98 -15.14 -18.33
N PHE A 167 10.18 -14.96 -17.30
CA PHE A 167 9.34 -13.79 -17.13
C PHE A 167 10.09 -12.66 -16.43
N GLN A 168 10.05 -11.45 -16.99
CA GLN A 168 10.64 -10.27 -16.35
C GLN A 168 9.81 -9.79 -15.16
N ASN A 169 8.49 -9.85 -15.29
CA ASN A 169 7.51 -9.47 -14.26
C ASN A 169 6.16 -10.15 -14.57
N THR A 170 5.17 -9.93 -13.71
CA THR A 170 3.81 -10.49 -13.86
C THR A 170 3.10 -9.92 -15.08
N MET A 171 3.28 -8.63 -15.38
CA MET A 171 2.71 -8.03 -16.59
C MET A 171 3.21 -8.73 -17.86
N HIS A 172 4.52 -8.92 -17.99
CA HIS A 172 5.15 -9.63 -19.11
C HIS A 172 4.68 -11.08 -19.21
N PHE A 173 4.53 -11.79 -18.09
CA PHE A 173 3.91 -13.13 -18.07
C PHE A 173 2.49 -13.10 -18.66
N LYS A 174 1.62 -12.21 -18.15
CA LYS A 174 0.24 -12.10 -18.59
C LYS A 174 0.16 -11.72 -20.08
N GLN A 175 1.00 -10.80 -20.55
CA GLN A 175 1.08 -10.42 -21.96
C GLN A 175 1.53 -11.58 -22.87
N LEU A 176 2.52 -12.38 -22.45
CA LEU A 176 2.95 -13.56 -23.21
C LEU A 176 1.84 -14.61 -23.30
N PHE A 177 1.13 -14.85 -22.19
CA PHE A 177 -0.02 -15.73 -22.16
C PHE A 177 -1.14 -15.22 -23.09
N LEU A 178 -1.53 -13.95 -22.97
CA LEU A 178 -2.56 -13.34 -23.83
C LEU A 178 -2.19 -13.38 -25.31
N ASN A 179 -0.92 -13.15 -25.66
CA ASN A 179 -0.44 -13.31 -27.02
C ASN A 179 -0.61 -14.76 -27.50
N ALA A 180 -0.19 -15.75 -26.70
CA ALA A 180 -0.38 -17.16 -27.06
C ALA A 180 -1.86 -17.52 -27.19
N LEU A 181 -2.73 -16.97 -26.33
CA LEU A 181 -4.18 -17.18 -26.33
C LEU A 181 -4.80 -16.72 -27.65
N MET A 182 -4.54 -15.46 -28.02
CA MET A 182 -5.05 -14.87 -29.26
C MET A 182 -4.50 -15.60 -30.50
N GLU A 183 -3.19 -15.91 -30.53
CA GLU A 183 -2.58 -16.60 -31.68
C GLU A 183 -3.04 -18.07 -31.82
N THR A 184 -3.51 -18.70 -30.73
CA THR A 184 -4.07 -20.06 -30.77
C THR A 184 -5.52 -20.04 -31.22
N TYR A 185 -6.36 -19.18 -30.64
CA TYR A 185 -7.77 -19.03 -30.97
C TYR A 185 -7.98 -17.95 -32.02
N LYS A 186 -7.42 -18.16 -33.21
CA LYS A 186 -7.42 -17.16 -34.29
C LYS A 186 -8.82 -16.73 -34.75
N GLY A 187 -9.82 -17.60 -34.59
CA GLY A 187 -11.21 -17.32 -34.91
C GLY A 187 -11.91 -16.38 -33.94
N ALA A 188 -11.31 -16.10 -32.78
CA ALA A 188 -11.85 -15.14 -31.83
C ALA A 188 -11.69 -13.71 -32.35
N THR A 189 -12.76 -12.93 -32.34
CA THR A 189 -12.77 -11.54 -32.82
C THR A 189 -12.74 -10.53 -31.68
N GLU A 190 -13.14 -10.94 -30.48
CA GLU A 190 -13.15 -10.09 -29.29
C GLU A 190 -12.40 -10.71 -28.09
N ILE A 191 -11.85 -9.85 -27.25
CA ILE A 191 -11.29 -10.20 -25.94
C ILE A 191 -11.72 -9.20 -24.87
N ARG A 192 -12.20 -9.70 -23.73
CA ARG A 192 -12.50 -8.91 -22.53
C ARG A 192 -11.55 -9.32 -21.41
N VAL A 193 -10.85 -8.35 -20.83
CA VAL A 193 -9.94 -8.56 -19.69
C VAL A 193 -10.43 -7.77 -18.48
N TYR A 194 -10.75 -8.47 -17.40
CA TYR A 194 -11.14 -7.89 -16.12
C TYR A 194 -9.94 -7.86 -15.19
N GLU A 195 -9.57 -6.68 -14.70
CA GLU A 195 -8.43 -6.50 -13.78
C GLU A 195 -8.65 -5.32 -12.82
N ASP A 196 -8.23 -5.47 -11.57
CA ASP A 196 -8.43 -4.48 -10.50
C ASP A 196 -7.42 -3.33 -10.58
N ARG A 197 -6.16 -3.64 -10.89
CA ARG A 197 -5.04 -2.71 -10.80
C ARG A 197 -5.02 -1.70 -11.95
N PRO A 198 -5.05 -0.39 -11.69
CA PRO A 198 -4.95 0.64 -12.73
C PRO A 198 -3.69 0.53 -13.59
N LYS A 199 -2.53 0.24 -12.98
CA LYS A 199 -1.27 0.03 -13.70
C LYS A 199 -1.36 -1.14 -14.66
N HIS A 200 -2.03 -2.22 -14.26
CA HIS A 200 -2.16 -3.39 -15.12
C HIS A 200 -3.17 -3.17 -16.25
N THR A 201 -4.32 -2.56 -15.97
CA THR A 201 -5.30 -2.25 -17.01
C THR A 201 -4.72 -1.32 -18.06
N ASN A 202 -3.93 -0.31 -17.66
CA ASN A 202 -3.19 0.53 -18.60
C ASN A 202 -2.18 -0.27 -19.43
N GLY A 203 -1.38 -1.12 -18.78
CA GLY A 203 -0.42 -1.99 -19.48
C GLY A 203 -1.07 -2.97 -20.47
N PHE A 204 -2.29 -3.45 -20.21
CA PHE A 204 -3.04 -4.26 -21.17
C PHE A 204 -3.58 -3.44 -22.34
N ARG A 205 -4.12 -2.24 -22.10
CA ARG A 205 -4.57 -1.35 -23.19
C ARG A 205 -3.44 -1.02 -24.15
N GLU A 206 -2.27 -0.69 -23.62
CA GLU A 206 -1.06 -0.45 -24.42
C GLU A 206 -0.65 -1.71 -25.21
N PHE A 207 -0.63 -2.87 -24.55
CA PHE A 207 -0.32 -4.14 -25.18
C PHE A 207 -1.26 -4.48 -26.35
N PHE A 208 -2.58 -4.34 -26.19
CA PHE A 208 -3.55 -4.64 -27.26
C PHE A 208 -3.46 -3.64 -28.42
N SER A 209 -3.23 -2.36 -28.13
CA SER A 209 -2.95 -1.35 -29.17
C SER A 209 -1.72 -1.73 -30.00
N GLU A 210 -0.62 -2.11 -29.34
CA GLU A 210 0.59 -2.54 -30.03
C GLU A 210 0.41 -3.87 -30.77
N TYR A 211 -0.32 -4.82 -30.19
CA TYR A 211 -0.67 -6.08 -30.84
C TYR A 211 -1.45 -5.83 -32.13
N ASN A 212 -2.50 -5.01 -32.11
CA ASN A 212 -3.30 -4.67 -33.28
C ASN A 212 -2.49 -3.92 -34.35
N ARG A 213 -1.58 -3.01 -33.94
CA ARG A 213 -0.66 -2.36 -34.87
C ARG A 213 0.20 -3.37 -35.64
N ARG A 214 0.73 -4.40 -34.96
CA ARG A 214 1.49 -5.48 -35.60
C ARG A 214 0.61 -6.33 -36.51
N GLN A 215 -0.61 -6.66 -36.09
CA GLN A 215 -1.55 -7.44 -36.90
C GLN A 215 -2.01 -6.70 -38.17
N ASN A 216 -2.08 -5.36 -38.15
CA ASN A 216 -2.38 -4.58 -39.34
C ASN A 216 -1.20 -4.53 -40.33
N ALA A 217 0.04 -4.54 -39.82
CA ALA A 217 1.25 -4.48 -40.66
C ALA A 217 1.65 -5.85 -41.24
N SER A 218 1.53 -6.91 -40.44
CA SER A 218 1.83 -8.29 -40.85
C SER A 218 0.85 -9.24 -40.16
N PRO A 219 -0.35 -9.47 -40.77
CA PRO A 219 -1.41 -10.22 -40.13
C PRO A 219 -1.05 -11.70 -39.95
N THR A 220 -1.18 -12.20 -38.72
CA THR A 220 -1.15 -13.65 -38.41
C THR A 220 -2.55 -14.20 -38.12
N ARG A 221 -3.44 -13.34 -37.61
CA ARG A 221 -4.90 -13.53 -37.46
C ARG A 221 -5.73 -12.27 -37.70
N GLY A 222 -5.09 -11.11 -37.88
CA GLY A 222 -5.77 -9.81 -37.97
C GLY A 222 -5.95 -9.16 -36.60
N PRO A 223 -6.47 -7.92 -36.53
CA PRO A 223 -6.70 -7.23 -35.27
C PRO A 223 -7.75 -7.95 -34.40
N ILE A 224 -7.81 -7.59 -33.12
CA ILE A 224 -8.83 -8.05 -32.16
C ILE A 224 -9.54 -6.84 -31.55
N ASP A 225 -10.84 -6.96 -31.32
CA ASP A 225 -11.56 -6.00 -30.50
C ASP A 225 -11.27 -6.28 -29.02
N ALA A 226 -10.51 -5.40 -28.37
CA ALA A 226 -10.03 -5.63 -27.01
C ALA A 226 -10.64 -4.63 -26.03
N GLU A 227 -11.38 -5.14 -25.07
CA GLU A 227 -11.93 -4.37 -23.96
C GLU A 227 -11.17 -4.71 -22.67
N VAL A 228 -10.62 -3.68 -22.00
CA VAL A 228 -9.95 -3.83 -20.71
C VAL A 228 -10.77 -3.10 -19.64
N ILE A 229 -11.44 -3.89 -18.82
CA ILE A 229 -12.36 -3.44 -17.78
C ILE A 229 -11.59 -3.34 -16.47
N GLN A 230 -11.48 -2.13 -15.94
CA GLN A 230 -10.95 -1.92 -14.60
C GLN A 230 -12.03 -2.23 -13.57
N VAL A 231 -11.82 -3.28 -12.79
CA VAL A 231 -12.72 -3.68 -11.72
C VAL A 231 -12.44 -2.82 -10.48
N ALA A 232 -13.49 -2.39 -9.78
CA ALA A 232 -13.31 -1.63 -8.55
C ALA A 232 -12.64 -2.52 -7.48
N ASP A 233 -11.64 -1.96 -6.81
CA ASP A 233 -10.93 -2.62 -5.71
C ASP A 233 -11.93 -2.97 -4.59
N THR A 234 -11.99 -4.27 -4.25
CA THR A 234 -12.82 -4.83 -3.18
C THR A 234 -11.98 -5.46 -2.07
N SER A 235 -10.75 -4.98 -1.91
CA SER A 235 -9.81 -5.46 -0.91
C SER A 235 -10.35 -5.41 0.51
N THR A 236 -9.87 -6.36 1.30
CA THR A 236 -10.18 -6.53 2.72
C THR A 236 -8.93 -7.04 3.42
N THR A 237 -8.98 -7.25 4.73
CA THR A 237 -7.88 -7.81 5.52
C THR A 237 -8.31 -9.14 6.13
N LEU A 238 -7.36 -9.89 6.69
CA LEU A 238 -7.69 -11.03 7.54
C LEU A 238 -8.25 -10.56 8.88
N ASP A 239 -8.86 -11.48 9.63
CA ASP A 239 -9.10 -11.27 11.05
C ASP A 239 -7.76 -10.95 11.75
N PRO A 240 -7.70 -9.92 12.62
CA PRO A 240 -6.44 -9.51 13.23
C PRO A 240 -5.66 -10.60 13.95
N VAL A 241 -6.34 -11.53 14.62
CA VAL A 241 -5.67 -12.62 15.36
C VAL A 241 -5.10 -13.63 14.37
N MET A 242 -5.89 -14.00 13.36
CA MET A 242 -5.43 -14.90 12.29
C MET A 242 -4.26 -14.29 11.52
N GLU A 243 -4.32 -12.99 11.21
CA GLU A 243 -3.27 -12.30 10.48
C GLU A 243 -1.94 -12.31 11.23
N VAL A 244 -1.96 -11.99 12.53
CA VAL A 244 -0.77 -12.03 13.37
C VAL A 244 -0.23 -13.46 13.48
N ALA A 245 -1.11 -14.46 13.60
CA ALA A 245 -0.72 -15.86 13.66
C ALA A 245 0.00 -16.31 12.37
N GLU A 246 -0.53 -15.95 11.20
CA GLU A 246 0.08 -16.31 9.92
C GLU A 246 1.41 -15.58 9.67
N VAL A 247 1.51 -14.30 10.02
CA VAL A 247 2.80 -13.57 9.95
C VAL A 247 3.82 -14.16 10.92
N GLN A 248 3.42 -14.53 12.14
CA GLN A 248 4.30 -15.22 13.08
C GLN A 248 4.75 -16.58 12.55
N HIS A 249 3.86 -17.31 11.87
CA HIS A 249 4.18 -18.60 11.25
C HIS A 249 5.13 -18.45 10.06
N MET A 250 4.95 -17.41 9.23
CA MET A 250 5.86 -17.00 8.17
C MET A 250 7.26 -16.72 8.72
N ILE A 251 7.36 -15.92 9.78
CA ILE A 251 8.63 -15.61 10.47
C ILE A 251 9.28 -16.89 11.02
N LYS A 252 8.51 -17.78 11.64
CA LYS A 252 9.02 -19.05 12.17
C LYS A 252 9.64 -19.92 11.07
N LEU A 253 8.99 -20.04 9.92
CA LEU A 253 9.55 -20.78 8.79
C LEU A 253 10.83 -20.13 8.24
N HIS A 254 10.83 -18.80 8.09
CA HIS A 254 12.02 -18.06 7.69
C HIS A 254 13.19 -18.34 8.63
N ASN A 255 12.98 -18.14 9.94
CA ASN A 255 14.00 -18.34 10.97
C ASN A 255 14.54 -19.77 10.98
N ASN A 256 13.66 -20.78 10.84
CA ASN A 256 14.08 -22.17 10.77
C ASN A 256 14.91 -22.49 9.52
N SER A 257 14.60 -21.85 8.39
CA SER A 257 15.31 -22.04 7.12
C SER A 257 16.73 -21.45 7.18
N ILE A 258 16.88 -20.23 7.68
CA ILE A 258 18.18 -19.55 7.77
C ILE A 258 19.11 -20.22 8.80
N MET A 259 18.55 -20.90 9.81
CA MET A 259 19.32 -21.70 10.76
C MET A 259 20.05 -22.89 10.12
N ARG A 260 19.70 -23.27 8.89
CA ARG A 260 20.40 -24.32 8.13
C ARG A 260 21.52 -23.77 7.26
N GLN A 261 21.62 -22.45 7.12
CA GLN A 261 22.66 -21.80 6.33
C GLN A 261 23.97 -21.67 7.13
N PRO A 262 25.14 -21.64 6.44
CA PRO A 262 26.43 -21.38 7.06
C PRO A 262 26.43 -20.07 7.84
N MET A 263 27.08 -20.03 9.02
CA MET A 263 27.05 -18.85 9.91
C MET A 263 27.42 -17.52 9.21
N HIS A 264 28.38 -17.54 8.28
CA HIS A 264 28.86 -16.34 7.59
C HIS A 264 27.87 -15.78 6.54
N LEU A 265 26.84 -16.55 6.16
CA LEU A 265 25.79 -16.12 5.23
C LEU A 265 24.43 -15.99 5.92
N ARG A 266 24.34 -16.32 7.21
CA ARG A 266 23.08 -16.36 7.94
C ARG A 266 22.61 -14.93 8.23
N PRO A 267 21.46 -14.49 7.69
CA PRO A 267 20.85 -13.23 8.09
C PRO A 267 20.39 -13.30 9.55
N ASN A 268 20.07 -12.14 10.14
CA ASN A 268 19.46 -12.11 11.46
C ASN A 268 18.10 -12.79 11.45
N ARG A 269 17.71 -13.35 12.60
CA ARG A 269 16.35 -13.86 12.79
C ARG A 269 15.37 -12.69 12.84
N LEU A 270 14.17 -12.89 12.34
CA LEU A 270 13.08 -11.92 12.41
C LEU A 270 12.19 -12.18 13.63
N GLN A 271 11.57 -11.13 14.15
CA GLN A 271 10.56 -11.22 15.21
C GLN A 271 9.50 -10.11 15.06
N ILE A 272 8.31 -10.37 15.61
CA ILE A 272 7.29 -9.34 15.77
C ILE A 272 7.62 -8.52 17.02
N LYS A 273 7.71 -7.21 16.87
CA LYS A 273 7.77 -6.23 17.95
C LYS A 273 6.51 -5.38 17.96
N LYS A 274 6.23 -4.79 19.11
CA LYS A 274 5.06 -3.97 19.34
C LYS A 274 5.51 -2.55 19.67
N THR A 275 4.91 -1.54 19.05
CA THR A 275 5.04 -0.15 19.48
C THR A 275 3.73 0.29 20.11
N VAL A 276 3.78 0.76 21.35
CA VAL A 276 2.62 1.30 22.07
C VAL A 276 2.63 2.81 21.91
N PHE A 277 1.57 3.37 21.32
CA PHE A 277 1.39 4.80 21.23
C PHE A 277 0.86 5.37 22.54
N PHE A 278 -0.14 4.72 23.12
CA PHE A 278 -0.73 5.13 24.39
C PHE A 278 -1.52 3.99 25.02
N THR A 279 -1.78 4.13 26.33
CA THR A 279 -2.71 3.31 27.09
C THR A 279 -3.94 4.15 27.42
N SER A 280 -5.13 3.55 27.31
CA SER A 280 -6.40 4.26 27.46
C SER A 280 -7.55 3.34 27.83
N TYR A 281 -8.64 3.92 28.31
CA TYR A 281 -9.93 3.24 28.34
C TYR A 281 -10.54 3.31 26.92
N MET A 282 -10.60 2.17 26.26
CA MET A 282 -11.11 2.02 24.89
C MET A 282 -12.62 2.04 24.87
N ILE A 283 -13.19 2.80 23.94
CA ILE A 283 -14.63 2.98 23.74
C ILE A 283 -15.06 2.11 22.55
N ASN A 284 -16.17 1.39 22.70
CA ASN A 284 -16.72 0.59 21.61
C ASN A 284 -17.36 1.49 20.53
N SER A 285 -17.54 0.95 19.32
CA SER A 285 -18.03 1.73 18.17
C SER A 285 -19.45 2.30 18.37
N GLU A 286 -20.32 1.60 19.11
CA GLU A 286 -21.69 2.06 19.35
C GLU A 286 -21.71 3.31 20.22
N ASP A 287 -20.94 3.31 21.30
CA ASP A 287 -20.84 4.44 22.22
C ASP A 287 -20.04 5.60 21.59
N SER A 288 -19.02 5.33 20.77
CA SER A 288 -18.38 6.35 19.92
C SER A 288 -19.41 7.10 19.06
N LYS A 289 -20.36 6.38 18.43
CA LYS A 289 -21.42 7.00 17.62
C LYS A 289 -22.38 7.84 18.46
N LYS A 290 -22.70 7.40 19.69
CA LYS A 290 -23.55 8.18 20.62
C LYS A 290 -22.85 9.47 21.05
N LEU A 291 -21.56 9.38 21.42
CA LEU A 291 -20.73 10.52 21.81
C LEU A 291 -20.63 11.56 20.69
N MET A 292 -20.47 11.12 19.44
CA MET A 292 -20.41 12.03 18.29
C MET A 292 -21.68 12.84 18.05
N LYS A 293 -22.84 12.40 18.56
CA LYS A 293 -24.10 13.16 18.47
C LYS A 293 -24.17 14.35 19.44
N LEU A 294 -23.25 14.42 20.41
CA LEU A 294 -23.24 15.47 21.43
C LEU A 294 -22.65 16.79 20.95
N VAL A 295 -21.91 16.80 19.84
CA VAL A 295 -21.25 18.00 19.31
C VAL A 295 -21.78 18.38 17.95
N GLN A 296 -22.02 19.68 17.77
CA GLN A 296 -22.35 20.24 16.46
C GLN A 296 -21.05 20.65 15.76
N LEU A 297 -20.66 19.89 14.75
CA LEU A 297 -19.52 20.23 13.92
C LEU A 297 -19.91 21.33 12.91
N PRO A 298 -19.03 22.30 12.62
CA PRO A 298 -19.35 23.39 11.69
C PRO A 298 -19.81 22.88 10.32
N SER A 299 -21.00 23.30 9.88
CA SER A 299 -21.54 22.99 8.56
C SER A 299 -20.76 23.76 7.48
N GLY A 300 -19.90 23.07 6.72
CA GLY A 300 -19.10 23.67 5.64
C GLY A 300 -17.63 23.26 5.63
N LEU A 301 -17.15 22.55 6.66
CA LEU A 301 -15.81 21.96 6.64
C LEU A 301 -15.82 20.70 5.76
N ALA A 302 -14.88 20.63 4.81
CA ALA A 302 -14.68 19.43 4.02
C ALA A 302 -14.27 18.26 4.95
N GLY A 303 -14.77 17.05 4.71
CA GLY A 303 -14.55 15.89 5.58
C GLY A 303 -13.08 15.50 5.76
N ASN A 304 -12.16 16.03 4.94
CA ASN A 304 -10.71 15.85 5.06
C ASN A 304 -10.02 16.88 5.98
N GLU A 305 -10.73 17.89 6.48
CA GLU A 305 -10.21 18.87 7.44
C GLU A 305 -10.48 18.48 8.90
N LEU A 306 -11.39 17.53 9.13
CA LEU A 306 -11.79 17.06 10.46
C LEU A 306 -11.41 15.59 10.62
N LYS A 307 -10.82 15.28 11.77
CA LYS A 307 -10.43 13.94 12.18
C LYS A 307 -11.24 13.53 13.39
N ILE A 308 -11.97 12.43 13.27
CA ILE A 308 -12.81 11.90 14.35
C ILE A 308 -11.98 11.01 15.27
N HIS A 309 -12.08 11.22 16.59
CA HIS A 309 -11.23 10.62 17.61
C HIS A 309 -12.00 9.99 18.79
N ALA A 310 -13.33 9.87 18.70
CA ALA A 310 -14.24 9.47 19.79
C ALA A 310 -14.11 8.00 20.28
N ASN A 311 -12.91 7.45 20.38
CA ASN A 311 -12.63 6.04 20.60
C ASN A 311 -11.88 5.73 21.91
N ASN A 312 -11.43 6.73 22.67
CA ASN A 312 -10.72 6.48 23.92
C ASN A 312 -10.78 7.62 24.97
N ILE A 313 -10.58 7.27 26.24
CA ILE A 313 -10.22 8.18 27.34
C ILE A 313 -8.76 7.90 27.72
N LEU A 314 -7.88 8.88 27.58
CA LEU A 314 -6.43 8.67 27.74
C LEU A 314 -6.05 8.36 29.20
N ILE A 315 -5.32 7.26 29.42
CA ILE A 315 -4.66 6.97 30.71
C ILE A 315 -3.30 7.66 30.69
N CYS A 316 -2.43 7.28 29.75
CA CYS A 316 -1.13 7.92 29.53
C CYS A 316 -0.64 7.79 28.07
N PRO A 317 0.09 8.77 27.52
CA PRO A 317 0.54 8.81 26.12
C PRO A 317 1.83 7.99 25.87
N ARG A 318 1.92 6.82 26.51
CA ARG A 318 3.10 5.93 26.52
C ARG A 318 2.71 4.52 26.96
N PRO A 319 3.61 3.51 26.85
CA PRO A 319 3.48 2.27 27.62
C PRO A 319 3.18 2.58 29.09
N CYS A 320 2.11 1.99 29.64
CA CYS A 320 1.69 2.28 31.00
C CYS A 320 2.66 1.68 32.02
N PRO A 321 3.18 2.46 32.98
CA PRO A 321 3.91 1.90 34.11
C PRO A 321 3.03 0.95 34.93
N SER A 322 3.60 -0.15 35.45
CA SER A 322 2.85 -1.16 36.20
C SER A 322 2.04 -0.58 37.36
N SER A 323 2.59 0.40 38.08
CA SER A 323 1.88 1.06 39.20
C SER A 323 0.60 1.79 38.79
N ILE A 324 0.57 2.37 37.58
CA ILE A 324 -0.64 3.01 37.05
C ILE A 324 -1.59 1.94 36.51
N LEU A 325 -1.06 0.92 35.85
CA LEU A 325 -1.85 -0.18 35.29
C LEU A 325 -2.59 -0.96 36.39
N ASP A 326 -1.92 -1.25 37.50
CA ASP A 326 -2.51 -1.91 38.67
C ASP A 326 -3.62 -1.06 39.30
N LYS A 327 -3.41 0.27 39.38
CA LYS A 327 -4.41 1.21 39.89
C LYS A 327 -5.72 1.20 39.09
N VAL A 328 -5.65 1.00 37.77
CA VAL A 328 -6.82 0.94 36.88
C VAL A 328 -7.38 -0.48 36.70
N GLY A 329 -6.84 -1.46 37.43
CA GLY A 329 -7.30 -2.85 37.45
C GLY A 329 -6.68 -3.75 36.39
N GLY A 330 -5.64 -3.30 35.67
CA GLY A 330 -4.96 -4.09 34.66
C GLY A 330 -5.53 -3.97 33.25
N MET A 331 -4.84 -4.59 32.29
CA MET A 331 -5.28 -4.67 30.90
C MET A 331 -6.59 -5.46 30.78
N GLY A 332 -7.55 -4.98 29.99
CA GLY A 332 -8.87 -5.61 29.86
C GLY A 332 -9.85 -5.28 30.99
N SER A 333 -9.42 -4.55 32.03
CA SER A 333 -10.31 -4.06 33.09
C SER A 333 -11.40 -3.15 32.50
N LYS A 334 -12.62 -3.26 33.03
CA LYS A 334 -13.78 -2.50 32.55
C LYS A 334 -14.13 -1.37 33.49
N MET A 335 -14.58 -0.25 32.94
CA MET A 335 -15.01 0.91 33.72
C MET A 335 -16.20 1.61 33.06
N LEU A 336 -17.18 1.97 33.87
CA LEU A 336 -18.34 2.77 33.45
C LEU A 336 -18.03 4.26 33.59
N TRP A 337 -18.44 5.03 32.58
CA TRP A 337 -18.28 6.47 32.51
C TRP A 337 -19.60 7.13 32.17
N GLU A 338 -19.92 8.21 32.89
CA GLU A 338 -21.05 9.08 32.58
C GLU A 338 -20.55 10.34 31.88
N VAL A 339 -21.21 10.71 30.78
CA VAL A 339 -20.92 11.97 30.09
C VAL A 339 -21.60 13.14 30.81
N THR A 340 -20.84 14.17 31.16
CA THR A 340 -21.34 15.29 31.98
C THR A 340 -21.40 16.61 31.22
N GLY A 341 -20.59 16.78 30.19
CA GLY A 341 -20.54 18.02 29.41
C GLY A 341 -19.74 17.91 28.13
N THR A 342 -19.79 18.96 27.32
CA THR A 342 -19.01 19.12 26.09
C THR A 342 -18.29 20.44 26.06
N ALA A 343 -17.26 20.54 25.23
CA ALA A 343 -16.53 21.77 25.01
C ALA A 343 -15.93 21.82 23.60
N CYS A 344 -15.66 23.04 23.16
CA CYS A 344 -14.90 23.32 21.95
C CYS A 344 -13.72 24.23 22.31
N TYR A 345 -12.51 23.81 21.97
CA TYR A 345 -11.28 24.56 22.19
C TYR A 345 -10.75 25.12 20.87
N ASP A 346 -10.57 26.43 20.80
CA ASP A 346 -10.05 27.18 19.64
C ASP A 346 -10.70 26.84 18.30
N ASN A 347 -11.98 26.43 18.31
CA ASN A 347 -12.71 25.95 17.13
C ASN A 347 -11.93 24.86 16.34
N SER A 348 -11.12 24.09 17.05
CA SER A 348 -10.18 23.12 16.49
C SER A 348 -10.23 21.77 17.21
N ILE A 349 -10.73 21.72 18.44
CA ILE A 349 -10.87 20.49 19.22
C ILE A 349 -12.28 20.47 19.81
N TRP A 350 -12.99 19.36 19.61
CA TRP A 350 -14.28 19.10 20.24
C TRP A 350 -14.11 17.92 21.20
N ALA A 351 -14.56 18.08 22.44
CA ALA A 351 -14.39 17.07 23.48
C ALA A 351 -15.65 16.92 24.35
N ALA A 352 -15.77 15.78 25.01
CA ALA A 352 -16.74 15.53 26.07
C ALA A 352 -16.02 15.23 27.38
N CYS A 353 -16.44 15.84 28.48
CA CYS A 353 -15.96 15.47 29.81
C CYS A 353 -16.82 14.34 30.37
N VAL A 354 -16.16 13.46 31.12
CA VAL A 354 -16.76 12.26 31.68
C VAL A 354 -16.35 12.07 33.13
N ARG A 355 -17.18 11.36 33.89
CA ARG A 355 -16.88 10.98 35.28
C ARG A 355 -17.06 9.47 35.47
N PRO A 356 -16.29 8.82 36.35
CA PRO A 356 -16.44 7.40 36.60
C PRO A 356 -17.77 7.11 37.31
N VAL A 357 -18.31 5.91 37.08
CA VAL A 357 -19.51 5.39 37.75
C VAL A 357 -19.17 4.06 38.44
N PRO A 358 -19.28 3.96 39.78
CA PRO A 358 -19.61 5.03 40.73
C PRO A 358 -18.53 6.11 40.80
N SER A 359 -18.87 7.31 41.30
CA SER A 359 -17.93 8.44 41.42
C SER A 359 -16.72 8.16 42.33
N THR A 360 -16.81 7.12 43.15
CA THR A 360 -15.74 6.63 44.03
C THR A 360 -14.80 5.63 43.37
N ALA A 361 -15.06 5.21 42.12
CA ALA A 361 -14.22 4.24 41.44
C ALA A 361 -12.81 4.84 41.21
N ALA A 362 -11.78 4.04 41.50
CA ALA A 362 -10.41 4.44 41.28
C ALA A 362 -10.12 4.49 39.78
N TYR A 363 -9.55 5.61 39.32
CA TYR A 363 -9.11 5.78 37.93
C TYR A 363 -7.78 6.54 37.86
N HIS A 364 -7.17 6.49 36.68
CA HIS A 364 -6.05 7.34 36.31
C HIS A 364 -6.27 7.95 34.92
N THR A 365 -5.90 9.22 34.77
CA THR A 365 -5.76 9.92 33.50
C THR A 365 -4.70 11.01 33.67
N ASP A 366 -3.86 11.21 32.66
CA ASP A 366 -2.86 12.29 32.66
C ASP A 366 -3.50 13.67 32.39
N ASN A 367 -4.76 13.72 31.96
CA ASN A 367 -5.49 14.97 31.80
C ASN A 367 -6.07 15.46 33.15
N PRO A 368 -6.18 16.78 33.39
CA PRO A 368 -6.80 17.31 34.62
C PRO A 368 -8.25 16.85 34.81
N VAL A 369 -8.97 16.69 33.71
CA VAL A 369 -10.36 16.20 33.65
C VAL A 369 -10.41 14.97 32.75
N PRO A 370 -11.07 13.88 33.15
CA PRO A 370 -11.30 12.75 32.27
C PRO A 370 -12.14 13.20 31.09
N LEU A 371 -11.62 13.02 29.87
CA LEU A 371 -12.25 13.52 28.67
C LEU A 371 -12.10 12.55 27.50
N VAL A 372 -13.05 12.63 26.57
CA VAL A 372 -13.01 12.01 25.25
C VAL A 372 -12.80 13.12 24.22
N VAL A 373 -11.75 13.01 23.42
CA VAL A 373 -11.60 13.87 22.24
C VAL A 373 -12.52 13.35 21.14
N LEU A 374 -13.51 14.13 20.74
CA LEU A 374 -14.52 13.69 19.77
C LEU A 374 -14.07 13.96 18.33
N ALA A 375 -13.59 15.18 18.08
CA ALA A 375 -13.09 15.59 16.78
C ALA A 375 -11.94 16.58 16.91
N LEU A 376 -11.06 16.59 15.91
CA LEU A 376 -9.92 17.50 15.78
C LEU A 376 -9.90 18.08 14.38
N ARG A 377 -9.60 19.37 14.26
CA ARG A 377 -9.23 19.98 12.99
C ARG A 377 -7.82 19.57 12.62
N LYS A 378 -7.54 19.43 11.32
CA LYS A 378 -6.21 19.13 10.81
C LYS A 378 -5.17 20.11 11.38
N GLY A 379 -4.11 19.58 11.97
CA GLY A 379 -3.05 20.35 12.64
C GLY A 379 -3.24 20.55 14.14
N ALA A 380 -4.45 20.34 14.68
CA ALA A 380 -4.67 20.33 16.12
C ALA A 380 -4.10 19.06 16.76
N ARG A 381 -3.60 19.17 17.99
CA ARG A 381 -3.03 18.04 18.73
C ARG A 381 -4.01 17.57 19.81
N PRO A 382 -4.25 16.25 19.94
CA PRO A 382 -5.17 15.74 20.97
C PRO A 382 -4.82 16.18 22.40
N VAL A 383 -3.52 16.33 22.70
CA VAL A 383 -3.03 16.75 24.03
C VAL A 383 -3.52 18.14 24.45
N ASP A 384 -3.81 19.02 23.49
CA ASP A 384 -4.27 20.37 23.79
C ASP A 384 -5.71 20.37 24.34
N ALA A 385 -6.46 19.27 24.22
CA ALA A 385 -7.76 19.09 24.88
C ALA A 385 -7.68 19.15 26.42
N GLY A 386 -6.51 18.84 27.00
CA GLY A 386 -6.29 18.98 28.44
C GLY A 386 -6.30 20.43 28.95
N ARG A 387 -6.30 21.42 28.04
CA ARG A 387 -6.36 22.86 28.35
C ARG A 387 -7.79 23.41 28.42
N ILE A 388 -8.80 22.56 28.26
CA ILE A 388 -10.20 22.98 28.34
C ILE A 388 -10.57 23.27 29.81
N GLU A 389 -10.82 24.53 30.11
CA GLU A 389 -11.25 24.99 31.43
C GLU A 389 -12.78 25.13 31.53
N HIS A 390 -13.44 25.47 30.43
CA HIS A 390 -14.89 25.75 30.39
C HIS A 390 -15.67 24.63 29.71
N TRP A 391 -16.36 23.83 30.51
CA TRP A 391 -17.22 22.74 30.06
C TRP A 391 -18.69 23.16 30.10
N GLN A 392 -19.39 22.96 28.99
CA GLN A 392 -20.83 23.20 28.89
C GLN A 392 -21.58 21.96 29.39
N PRO A 393 -22.41 22.07 30.45
CA PRO A 393 -23.22 20.94 30.91
C PRO A 393 -24.17 20.45 29.81
N LEU A 394 -24.39 19.14 29.77
CA LEU A 394 -25.37 18.55 28.86
C LEU A 394 -26.80 18.98 29.20
N ALA A 395 -27.67 19.09 28.19
CA ALA A 395 -29.09 19.32 28.43
C ALA A 395 -29.74 18.09 29.09
N ALA A 396 -30.88 18.30 29.75
CA ALA A 396 -31.62 17.23 30.41
C ALA A 396 -31.91 16.07 29.43
N GLY A 397 -31.55 14.84 29.81
CA GLY A 397 -31.74 13.63 28.99
C GLY A 397 -30.66 13.36 27.94
N GLN A 398 -29.63 14.20 27.80
CA GLN A 398 -28.50 13.94 26.89
C GLN A 398 -27.33 13.21 27.55
N SER A 399 -27.29 13.19 28.89
CA SER A 399 -26.30 12.41 29.63
C SER A 399 -26.62 10.92 29.55
N PHE A 400 -25.58 10.11 29.39
CA PHE A 400 -25.68 8.65 29.39
C PHE A 400 -24.40 8.03 29.94
N VAL A 401 -24.51 6.77 30.37
CA VAL A 401 -23.40 5.95 30.86
C VAL A 401 -22.97 4.98 29.76
N PHE A 402 -21.67 4.77 29.60
CA PHE A 402 -21.09 3.80 28.69
C PHE A 402 -19.95 3.02 29.35
N GLU A 403 -19.68 1.82 28.83
CA GLU A 403 -18.59 0.97 29.30
C GLU A 403 -17.33 1.18 28.45
N THR A 404 -16.18 1.16 29.11
CA THR A 404 -14.86 1.18 28.47
C THR A 404 -14.04 0.01 28.94
N THR A 405 -12.98 -0.32 28.19
CA THR A 405 -12.03 -1.38 28.54
C THR A 405 -10.60 -0.86 28.47
N VAL A 406 -9.79 -1.07 29.52
CA VAL A 406 -8.37 -0.68 29.53
C VAL A 406 -7.65 -1.42 28.40
N GLY A 407 -7.02 -0.67 27.52
CA GLY A 407 -6.36 -1.17 26.32
C GLY A 407 -5.22 -0.27 25.88
N GLU A 408 -4.44 -0.75 24.92
CA GLU A 408 -3.38 0.03 24.29
C GLU A 408 -3.68 0.26 22.81
N LYS A 409 -3.34 1.45 22.32
CA LYS A 409 -3.22 1.70 20.89
C LYS A 409 -1.81 1.30 20.46
N VAL A 410 -1.73 0.30 19.61
CA VAL A 410 -0.47 -0.36 19.27
C VAL A 410 -0.32 -0.52 17.77
N ILE A 411 0.92 -0.65 17.33
CA ILE A 411 1.25 -1.10 15.98
C ILE A 411 2.38 -2.11 16.03
N LEU A 412 2.26 -3.15 15.22
CA LEU A 412 3.20 -4.24 15.13
C LEU A 412 4.24 -3.94 14.05
N ARG A 413 5.45 -4.43 14.30
CA ARG A 413 6.60 -4.32 13.41
C ARG A 413 7.25 -5.67 13.26
N VAL A 414 7.67 -6.03 12.07
CA VAL A 414 8.61 -7.14 11.84
C VAL A 414 10.00 -6.55 11.70
N GLU A 415 10.91 -6.95 12.59
CA GLU A 415 12.29 -6.46 12.63
C GLU A 415 13.26 -7.62 12.93
N ASP A 416 14.54 -7.37 12.69
CA ASP A 416 15.61 -8.23 13.17
C ASP A 416 15.57 -8.36 14.71
N GLU A 417 15.84 -9.59 15.17
CA GLU A 417 16.13 -9.93 16.54
C GLU A 417 17.45 -9.28 16.95
N ASP A 418 17.40 -8.35 17.91
CA ASP A 418 18.59 -7.74 18.52
C ASP A 418 18.66 -8.23 19.96
N PRO A 419 19.61 -9.12 20.31
CA PRO A 419 19.75 -9.67 21.66
C PRO A 419 20.04 -8.63 22.74
N ARG A 420 20.37 -7.39 22.35
CA ARG A 420 20.74 -6.29 23.27
C ARG A 420 19.57 -5.38 23.63
N LYS A 421 18.42 -5.53 22.98
CA LYS A 421 17.24 -4.69 23.23
C LYS A 421 16.28 -5.43 24.15
N ASP A 422 15.97 -4.80 25.28
CA ASP A 422 14.99 -5.34 26.22
C ASP A 422 13.56 -5.21 25.67
N GLU A 423 12.64 -6.07 26.16
CA GLU A 423 11.23 -6.05 25.76
C GLU A 423 10.59 -4.67 25.95
N TYR A 424 10.94 -3.96 27.04
CA TYR A 424 10.44 -2.62 27.31
C TYR A 424 10.92 -1.58 26.28
N GLU A 425 12.18 -1.65 25.84
CA GLU A 425 12.69 -0.75 24.79
C GLU A 425 11.98 -0.98 23.45
N SER A 426 11.54 -2.22 23.21
CA SER A 426 10.82 -2.59 21.99
C SER A 426 9.45 -1.90 21.86
N LEU A 427 8.85 -1.50 22.99
CA LEU A 427 7.55 -0.80 23.07
C LEU A 427 7.58 0.60 22.45
N PHE A 428 8.75 1.17 22.24
CA PHE A 428 8.92 2.48 21.62
C PHE A 428 9.27 2.34 20.14
N ALA A 429 8.85 3.31 19.32
CA ALA A 429 9.32 3.41 17.95
C ALA A 429 10.84 3.58 17.95
N ASN A 430 11.57 2.75 17.18
CA ASN A 430 13.03 2.85 17.10
C ASN A 430 13.41 4.28 16.66
N ARG A 431 13.96 5.09 17.58
CA ARG A 431 14.66 6.31 17.21
C ARG A 431 15.93 5.85 16.52
N HIS A 432 15.98 5.92 15.18
CA HIS A 432 17.28 5.88 14.52
C HIS A 432 18.14 6.95 15.19
N PRO A 433 19.34 6.62 15.70
CA PRO A 433 20.23 7.64 16.24
C PRO A 433 20.44 8.63 15.10
N LYS A 434 19.99 9.89 15.32
CA LYS A 434 20.30 11.00 14.42
C LYS A 434 21.79 10.89 14.17
N ARG A 435 22.20 10.64 12.91
CA ARG A 435 23.61 10.65 12.53
C ARG A 435 24.18 11.92 13.14
N LYS A 436 25.06 11.76 14.13
CA LYS A 436 25.79 12.87 14.72
C LYS A 436 26.55 13.45 13.53
N HIS A 437 26.10 14.60 13.04
CA HIS A 437 26.90 15.39 12.12
C HIS A 437 28.17 15.66 12.93
N VAL A 438 29.26 14.97 12.59
CA VAL A 438 30.57 15.32 13.10
C VAL A 438 30.81 16.70 12.54
N GLY A 439 30.69 17.70 13.41
CA GLY A 439 31.14 19.05 13.14
C GLY A 439 32.60 18.97 12.74
N ASP A 440 32.90 19.61 11.62
CA ASP A 440 34.24 19.81 11.10
C ASP A 440 34.99 20.75 12.05
N ASP A 441 35.47 20.19 13.17
CA ASP A 441 36.36 20.87 14.11
C ASP A 441 37.77 20.27 13.96
N GLY A 442 38.52 20.90 13.06
CA GLY A 442 39.90 21.34 13.30
C GLY A 442 40.92 20.29 13.73
N TRP A 443 41.57 19.64 12.76
CA TRP A 443 42.94 19.16 12.92
C TRP A 443 43.85 19.83 11.89
N VAL A 444 44.48 20.90 12.34
CA VAL A 444 45.53 21.64 11.64
C VAL A 444 46.82 20.82 11.73
N ALA A 445 47.35 20.38 10.59
CA ALA A 445 48.72 19.91 10.47
C ALA A 445 49.48 20.84 9.52
N ASN A 446 50.44 21.55 10.12
CA ASN A 446 51.44 22.44 9.53
C ASN A 446 52.01 21.97 8.19
N SER A 447 52.08 22.89 7.21
CA SER A 447 53.24 23.05 6.31
C SER A 447 53.21 24.41 5.61
N THR A 448 53.81 25.39 6.31
CA THR A 448 54.88 26.31 5.89
C THR A 448 54.99 26.82 4.43
N HIS A 449 55.26 28.14 4.33
CA HIS A 449 55.58 29.01 3.16
C HIS A 449 54.34 29.61 2.45
N GLY A 450 53.97 30.88 2.68
CA GLY A 450 54.73 32.11 2.41
C GLY A 450 54.37 32.57 0.98
N GLN A 451 53.92 33.78 0.66
CA GLN A 451 54.19 35.10 1.21
C GLN A 451 53.31 36.12 0.42
N TYR A 452 52.89 37.22 1.07
CA TYR A 452 52.38 38.50 0.51
C TYR A 452 51.14 38.45 -0.42
N GLY A 453 49.97 38.96 -0.04
CA GLY A 453 49.69 40.36 0.32
C GLY A 453 49.45 41.17 -0.96
N GLY A 454 48.34 41.83 -1.24
CA GLY A 454 47.07 42.03 -0.57
C GLY A 454 46.27 43.05 -1.40
N ARG A 455 45.03 43.28 -0.96
CA ARG A 455 44.19 44.48 -1.18
C ARG A 455 43.60 44.80 -2.56
N ASN A 456 42.28 45.00 -2.46
CA ASN A 456 41.45 45.98 -3.17
C ASN A 456 41.27 45.77 -4.66
N GLU A 457 40.15 46.10 -5.28
CA GLU A 457 38.79 46.46 -4.91
C GLU A 457 38.15 46.65 -6.29
N SER A 458 36.90 46.22 -6.47
CA SER A 458 35.92 46.92 -7.31
C SER A 458 36.09 47.00 -8.83
N ARG A 459 34.92 46.99 -9.49
CA ARG A 459 34.63 47.31 -10.90
C ARG A 459 34.90 46.14 -11.85
N GLY A 460 34.00 45.75 -12.74
CA GLY A 460 32.81 46.40 -13.26
C GLY A 460 32.59 45.81 -14.65
N PHE A 461 31.32 45.56 -14.99
CA PHE A 461 30.73 45.51 -16.32
C PHE A 461 31.67 45.47 -17.56
N HIS A 462 31.41 44.56 -18.50
CA HIS A 462 30.65 44.86 -19.72
C HIS A 462 30.62 43.69 -20.72
N SER A 463 29.43 43.52 -21.34
CA SER A 463 29.10 43.12 -22.73
C SER A 463 30.00 42.10 -23.45
N GLY A 464 29.44 41.02 -24.03
CA GLY A 464 28.75 41.04 -25.33
C GLY A 464 29.79 40.98 -26.47
N SER A 465 29.65 40.33 -27.62
CA SER A 465 28.57 39.70 -28.34
C SER A 465 29.23 39.11 -29.61
N ARG A 466 28.65 38.03 -30.16
CA ARG A 466 28.59 37.70 -31.61
C ARG A 466 29.84 37.33 -32.42
N GLY A 467 29.59 36.34 -33.28
CA GLY A 467 30.19 36.16 -34.62
C GLY A 467 31.12 34.95 -34.64
N GLY A 468 30.76 33.81 -35.24
CA GLY A 468 30.53 33.67 -36.68
C GLY A 468 31.90 33.66 -37.36
N GLY A 469 32.40 32.65 -38.05
CA GLY A 469 31.83 31.52 -38.78
C GLY A 469 32.85 31.22 -39.90
N ARG A 470 32.69 30.08 -40.59
CA ARG A 470 33.48 29.61 -41.75
C ARG A 470 34.89 29.10 -41.37
N GLY A 471 35.37 27.96 -41.86
CA GLY A 471 34.89 27.03 -42.88
C GLY A 471 36.06 26.16 -43.36
N ARG A 472 35.72 25.20 -44.23
CA ARG A 472 36.59 24.34 -45.07
C ARG A 472 37.31 23.19 -44.33
N ALA A 473 36.97 21.93 -44.63
CA ALA A 473 37.28 21.17 -45.87
C ALA A 473 38.80 20.98 -45.99
N ASN A 474 39.38 19.80 -46.20
CA ASN A 474 38.92 18.46 -46.56
C ASN A 474 40.15 17.53 -46.25
N PRO A 475 40.35 16.34 -46.85
CA PRO A 475 40.34 15.08 -46.12
C PRO A 475 41.68 14.33 -46.22
N SER A 476 41.67 13.08 -45.75
CA SER A 476 42.22 11.91 -46.47
C SER A 476 43.23 11.09 -45.66
N ARG A 477 43.12 9.78 -45.92
CA ARG A 477 44.01 8.66 -45.59
C ARG A 477 43.88 8.18 -44.13
N GLY A 478 43.46 6.96 -43.84
CA GLY A 478 43.46 5.72 -44.63
C GLY A 478 44.33 4.68 -43.93
N PHE A 479 43.92 3.41 -44.04
CA PHE A 479 44.64 2.19 -43.65
C PHE A 479 44.73 1.88 -42.15
N ARG A 480 44.78 0.63 -41.68
CA ARG A 480 44.37 -0.73 -42.11
C ARG A 480 44.91 -1.61 -40.98
N GLY A 481 44.14 -2.63 -40.56
CA GLY A 481 44.65 -3.81 -39.83
C GLY A 481 44.98 -3.54 -38.34
N GLY A 482 44.77 -4.46 -37.42
CA GLY A 482 44.52 -5.89 -37.54
C GLY A 482 45.34 -6.61 -36.48
N ALA A 483 44.65 -7.12 -35.46
CA ALA A 483 45.02 -8.18 -34.52
C ALA A 483 46.36 -8.10 -33.76
N ARG A 484 46.28 -8.12 -32.42
CA ARG A 484 46.83 -9.21 -31.58
C ARG A 484 46.39 -9.05 -30.13
N GLY A 485 46.17 -10.20 -29.50
CA GLY A 485 45.48 -10.32 -28.22
C GLY A 485 46.37 -10.11 -26.99
N ALA A 486 45.63 -10.09 -25.87
CA ALA A 486 45.96 -10.63 -24.55
C ALA A 486 46.77 -9.75 -23.58
N GLY A 487 46.13 -9.45 -22.43
CA GLY A 487 46.85 -9.19 -21.18
C GLY A 487 46.12 -8.35 -20.14
N ARG A 488 45.29 -9.01 -19.30
CA ARG A 488 45.00 -8.72 -17.87
C ARG A 488 44.72 -7.27 -17.41
N GLY A 489 43.55 -7.08 -16.81
CA GLY A 489 43.31 -6.02 -15.82
C GLY A 489 41.86 -5.96 -15.37
N GLY A 490 41.54 -6.61 -14.24
CA GLY A 490 40.19 -6.80 -13.75
C GLY A 490 39.47 -5.51 -13.35
N GLY A 491 38.30 -5.28 -13.97
CA GLY A 491 37.27 -4.38 -13.47
C GLY A 491 36.20 -5.18 -12.76
N ARG A 492 36.14 -5.07 -11.43
CA ARG A 492 35.07 -5.63 -10.59
C ARG A 492 33.73 -5.04 -11.04
N GLY A 493 32.92 -5.88 -11.68
CA GLY A 493 31.54 -5.57 -12.03
C GLY A 493 30.72 -5.32 -10.76
N ARG A 494 30.13 -4.14 -10.67
CA ARG A 494 28.96 -3.90 -9.83
C ARG A 494 27.81 -4.67 -10.45
N GLY A 495 27.44 -5.78 -9.82
CA GLY A 495 26.31 -6.61 -10.20
C GLY A 495 25.04 -5.76 -10.31
N ALA A 496 24.47 -5.75 -11.51
CA ALA A 496 23.11 -5.34 -11.76
C ALA A 496 22.19 -6.34 -11.04
N GLY A 497 21.73 -5.95 -9.85
CA GLY A 497 20.65 -6.64 -9.15
C GLY A 497 19.37 -6.47 -9.96
N TYR A 498 18.90 -7.57 -10.54
CA TYR A 498 17.59 -7.64 -11.18
C TYR A 498 16.53 -7.36 -10.12
N HIS A 499 15.95 -6.16 -10.14
CA HIS A 499 14.78 -5.82 -9.36
C HIS A 499 13.58 -6.61 -9.88
N TYR A 500 13.22 -7.65 -9.14
CA TYR A 500 11.90 -8.25 -9.21
C TYR A 500 10.85 -7.16 -8.89
N ARG A 501 9.86 -7.01 -9.76
CA ARG A 501 8.70 -6.11 -9.58
C ARG A 501 7.48 -6.86 -10.10
N SER A 502 6.81 -7.65 -9.25
CA SER A 502 5.57 -8.31 -9.67
C SER A 502 4.82 -8.92 -8.49
N LEU A 503 3.49 -8.70 -8.43
CA LEU A 503 2.59 -8.85 -7.25
C LEU A 503 2.80 -7.78 -6.17
N ASP A 504 4.01 -7.25 -6.04
CA ASP A 504 4.43 -6.29 -5.00
C ASP A 504 3.94 -4.84 -5.19
N ASP A 505 3.35 -4.50 -6.35
CA ASP A 505 2.83 -3.16 -6.67
C ASP A 505 1.41 -2.92 -6.10
N VAL A 506 1.06 -3.56 -4.98
CA VAL A 506 -0.03 -3.07 -4.13
C VAL A 506 0.54 -1.88 -3.38
N GLU A 507 0.45 -0.71 -4.01
CA GLU A 507 0.84 0.54 -3.35
C GLU A 507 0.06 0.66 -2.05
N PRO A 508 0.72 0.70 -0.87
CA PRO A 508 0.03 1.19 0.31
C PRO A 508 -0.46 2.60 -0.04
N LYS A 509 -1.74 2.89 0.23
CA LYS A 509 -2.46 4.14 -0.11
C LYS A 509 -1.80 5.47 0.34
N ASN A 510 -0.55 5.47 0.82
CA ASN A 510 0.14 6.59 1.45
C ASN A 510 1.47 7.04 0.80
N GLN A 511 1.79 6.67 -0.45
CA GLN A 511 3.00 7.19 -1.10
C GLN A 511 2.71 8.25 -2.17
N GLN A 512 2.44 9.47 -1.73
CA GLN A 512 2.69 10.68 -2.52
C GLN A 512 4.04 11.28 -2.10
N THR A 513 5.02 11.16 -3.01
CA THR A 513 6.25 11.94 -3.20
C THR A 513 6.75 12.88 -2.08
N GLY A 514 7.99 12.64 -1.62
CA GLY A 514 8.96 13.68 -1.24
C GLY A 514 9.04 14.03 0.26
N TYR A 515 10.18 13.69 0.86
CA TYR A 515 10.67 14.07 2.20
C TYR A 515 9.80 13.66 3.40
N GLY A 516 10.41 12.89 4.30
CA GLY A 516 9.76 12.26 5.45
C GLY A 516 8.92 13.21 6.30
N GLN A 517 7.61 13.00 6.25
CA GLN A 517 6.65 13.46 7.25
C GLN A 517 6.39 12.33 8.25
N PRO A 518 6.17 12.62 9.55
CA PRO A 518 5.75 11.61 10.52
C PRO A 518 4.43 10.99 10.06
N VAL A 519 4.41 9.67 9.89
CA VAL A 519 3.21 8.93 9.49
C VAL A 519 2.17 9.05 10.62
N GLY A 520 1.03 9.67 10.35
CA GLY A 520 -0.09 9.73 11.28
C GLY A 520 -0.80 8.38 11.34
N TYR A 521 -0.47 7.56 12.34
CA TYR A 521 -1.02 6.21 12.52
C TYR A 521 -2.48 6.16 13.02
N ASP A 522 -3.13 7.31 13.13
CA ASP A 522 -4.51 7.44 13.60
C ASP A 522 -5.55 7.32 12.47
N ASP A 523 -5.16 7.43 11.20
CA ASP A 523 -6.09 7.38 10.05
C ASP A 523 -6.54 5.93 9.71
N ALA A 524 -6.01 4.91 10.40
CA ALA A 524 -6.31 3.50 10.13
C ALA A 524 -7.66 3.00 10.71
N HIS A 525 -8.50 3.88 11.25
CA HIS A 525 -9.80 3.53 11.84
C HIS A 525 -11.00 4.21 11.16
N GLN A 526 -10.94 4.44 9.85
CA GLN A 526 -12.15 4.74 9.07
C GLN A 526 -12.12 3.96 7.77
N HIS A 527 -12.91 2.89 7.69
CA HIS A 527 -13.71 2.47 6.53
C HIS A 527 -14.44 1.18 6.88
N LEU A 528 -15.62 1.30 7.50
CA LEU A 528 -16.63 0.24 7.55
C LEU A 528 -17.98 0.87 7.15
N ASN A 529 -18.45 0.46 5.97
CA ASN A 529 -19.82 0.56 5.43
C ASN A 529 -20.63 1.82 5.76
N GLN A 530 -20.57 2.82 4.87
CA GLN A 530 -21.75 3.68 4.65
C GLN A 530 -22.64 3.01 3.60
N PRO A 531 -23.91 2.68 3.91
CA PRO A 531 -24.89 2.41 2.87
C PRO A 531 -25.17 3.74 2.18
N GLN A 532 -24.69 3.86 0.94
CA GLN A 532 -24.98 4.99 0.08
C GLN A 532 -26.48 4.97 -0.24
N SER A 533 -27.25 5.84 0.42
CA SER A 533 -28.67 6.01 0.17
C SER A 533 -28.89 6.42 -1.29
N GLN A 534 -29.47 5.51 -2.06
CA GLN A 534 -29.88 5.74 -3.44
C GLN A 534 -30.95 6.83 -3.48
N ALA A 535 -30.62 7.97 -4.10
CA ALA A 535 -31.64 8.88 -4.62
C ALA A 535 -32.22 8.27 -5.93
N PRO A 536 -33.54 8.35 -6.16
CA PRO A 536 -34.17 7.75 -7.34
C PRO A 536 -33.78 8.51 -8.63
N PRO A 537 -33.65 7.81 -9.77
CA PRO A 537 -33.20 8.41 -11.02
C PRO A 537 -34.31 9.24 -11.66
N THR A 538 -34.08 10.54 -11.82
CA THR A 538 -34.88 11.38 -12.72
C THR A 538 -34.43 11.18 -14.15
N GLY A 539 -35.38 10.80 -15.02
CA GLY A 539 -35.19 10.60 -16.46
C GLY A 539 -34.84 11.86 -17.25
N PRO A 540 -34.73 11.73 -18.59
CA PRO A 540 -33.81 12.52 -19.41
C PRO A 540 -34.38 13.89 -19.77
N LYS A 541 -33.52 14.92 -19.76
CA LYS A 541 -33.81 16.19 -20.44
C LYS A 541 -32.85 16.42 -21.59
N ALA A 542 -33.49 16.67 -22.73
CA ALA A 542 -32.93 16.82 -24.05
C ALA A 542 -32.08 18.08 -24.22
N SER A 543 -31.23 17.99 -25.25
CA SER A 543 -30.46 19.04 -25.90
C SER A 543 -31.32 20.19 -26.43
N LEU A 544 -30.92 21.43 -26.14
CA LEU A 544 -31.04 22.69 -26.91
C LEU A 544 -30.01 23.63 -26.24
N GLY A 545 -29.09 24.36 -26.86
CA GLY A 545 -29.07 24.99 -28.17
C GLY A 545 -28.94 26.51 -28.01
N ARG A 546 -27.69 27.02 -28.11
CA ARG A 546 -27.28 28.31 -28.73
C ARG A 546 -27.49 29.67 -28.02
N GLY A 547 -26.41 30.49 -28.08
CA GLY A 547 -26.39 31.97 -28.05
C GLY A 547 -26.11 32.59 -26.67
N GLY A 548 -25.28 33.62 -26.46
CA GLY A 548 -24.56 34.56 -27.30
C GLY A 548 -24.36 35.88 -26.51
N SER A 549 -23.12 36.38 -26.45
CA SER A 549 -22.68 37.79 -26.23
C SER A 549 -23.26 38.66 -25.09
N TYR A 550 -22.42 39.26 -24.23
CA TYR A 550 -22.03 40.70 -24.27
C TYR A 550 -21.10 41.11 -23.10
N GLN A 551 -20.52 42.30 -23.28
CA GLN A 551 -19.36 42.99 -22.68
C GLN A 551 -19.50 43.54 -21.24
N GLY A 552 -18.34 43.94 -20.66
CA GLY A 552 -18.21 45.09 -19.74
C GLY A 552 -17.23 44.84 -18.57
N ARG A 553 -15.92 45.16 -18.61
CA ARG A 553 -15.21 46.45 -18.39
C ARG A 553 -15.45 47.16 -17.02
N GLY A 554 -14.35 47.42 -16.31
CA GLY A 554 -14.17 48.41 -15.21
C GLY A 554 -13.44 47.79 -14.01
N ALA A 555 -12.13 47.95 -13.73
CA ALA A 555 -11.27 49.13 -13.54
C ALA A 555 -11.65 50.03 -12.35
N GLY A 556 -10.82 50.07 -11.29
CA GLY A 556 -10.75 51.25 -10.42
C GLY A 556 -10.34 51.09 -8.94
N ARG A 557 -9.02 51.29 -8.67
CA ARG A 557 -8.40 52.18 -7.64
C ARG A 557 -8.60 52.03 -6.12
N GLY A 558 -7.46 52.20 -5.43
CA GLY A 558 -7.27 52.89 -4.13
C GLY A 558 -6.70 51.96 -3.05
N GLY A 559 -5.41 52.00 -2.64
CA GLY A 559 -4.73 53.05 -1.86
C GLY A 559 -4.99 52.81 -0.35
N GLY A 560 -4.07 52.75 0.62
CA GLY A 560 -2.65 53.02 0.79
C GLY A 560 -2.40 53.29 2.29
N ARG A 561 -1.15 53.14 2.78
CA ARG A 561 -0.62 53.51 4.12
C ARG A 561 -1.00 52.59 5.29
N GLY A 562 -0.17 52.27 6.28
CA GLY A 562 1.18 52.72 6.65
C GLY A 562 1.32 52.78 8.18
N GLY A 563 2.50 52.40 8.71
CA GLY A 563 2.93 52.61 10.11
C GLY A 563 2.54 51.48 11.08
N GLY A 564 3.35 51.02 12.02
CA GLY A 564 4.61 51.50 12.58
C GLY A 564 4.71 50.89 13.99
N ARG A 565 5.86 50.27 14.31
CA ARG A 565 6.16 49.74 15.66
C ARG A 565 6.27 50.88 16.70
N PRO A 566 6.25 50.55 17.99
CA PRO A 566 7.52 50.70 18.72
C PRO A 566 7.86 49.56 19.70
N MET A 567 9.15 49.57 20.05
CA MET A 567 9.91 48.71 20.96
C MET A 567 9.91 49.23 22.41
N GLY A 568 10.21 48.33 23.34
CA GLY A 568 10.78 48.58 24.69
C GLY A 568 10.25 47.56 25.71
N GLY A 569 11.01 46.88 26.57
CA GLY A 569 12.45 46.82 26.90
C GLY A 569 12.63 46.19 28.30
N GLY A 570 13.74 45.45 28.53
CA GLY A 570 14.33 45.05 29.85
C GLY A 570 13.81 43.75 30.50
N GLN A 571 14.55 42.62 30.52
CA GLN A 571 15.57 42.14 31.50
C GLN A 571 15.04 41.96 32.94
N ALA A 572 15.23 40.86 33.70
CA ALA A 572 16.30 39.86 33.74
C ALA A 572 15.93 38.51 34.44
N ALA A 573 16.78 37.49 34.18
CA ALA A 573 17.27 36.40 35.04
C ALA A 573 16.48 35.08 35.28
N ASN A 574 17.01 34.04 34.61
CA ASN A 574 17.32 32.66 35.07
C ASN A 574 16.22 31.74 35.64
N ASN A 575 15.71 30.84 34.79
CA ASN A 575 15.92 29.40 35.00
C ASN A 575 15.73 28.64 33.68
N THR A 576 16.84 28.11 33.16
CA THR A 576 16.93 27.25 32.00
C THR A 576 16.57 25.81 32.34
N ASP A 577 16.14 25.10 31.30
CA ASP A 577 16.01 23.64 31.17
C ASP A 577 14.71 22.99 31.64
N LEU A 578 13.67 23.08 30.78
CA LEU A 578 12.64 22.05 30.58
C LEU A 578 11.83 22.29 29.28
N GLN A 579 12.51 22.60 28.18
CA GLN A 579 11.89 22.75 26.86
C GLN A 579 12.60 21.88 25.84
N ASN A 580 12.17 20.62 25.71
CA ASN A 580 12.30 19.81 24.49
C ASN A 580 11.50 18.50 24.56
N TYR A 581 10.24 18.59 24.95
CA TYR A 581 9.27 17.49 24.82
C TYR A 581 7.85 18.05 24.66
N TYR A 582 7.49 18.65 23.52
CA TYR A 582 6.09 18.88 23.11
C TYR A 582 5.93 18.99 21.60
#